data_AF-A0A814AYA6-F1
#
_entry.id   AF-A0A814AYA6-F1
#
_cell.length_a   1.000
_cell.length_b   1.000
_cell.length_c   1.000
_cell.angle_alpha   90.00
_cell.angle_beta   90.00
_cell.angle_gamma   90.00
#
_symmetry.space_group_name_H-M   'P 1'
#
loop_
_entity.id
_entity.type
_entity.pdbx_description
1 polymer ?
#
loop_
_entity_poly.entity_id
_entity_poly.type
_entity_poly.pdbx_seq_one_letter_code
_entity_poly.pdbx_strand_id
1 'polypeptide(L)'
;MLTANGIFARFTAMSAHLSILIMIFKEFDQYVDYCDSSNRSAIRNQFIVALSLSIALLVFELIIFLLGTSLLRNKVTFATTLFHSAGAIALSFMVFTRWCSVSFWPIFAICSFIPFFIEVVNAIGHNITN
;
A
#
# COMPACT_ATOMS: atom_id res chain seq x y z
N MET A 1 -19.54 -15.06 10.78
CA MET A 1 -18.41 -16.02 10.80
C MET A 1 -17.43 -15.60 9.70
N LEU A 2 -16.29 -15.01 10.06
CA LEU A 2 -15.22 -14.74 9.11
C LEU A 2 -14.47 -16.07 8.92
N THR A 3 -14.42 -16.58 7.69
CA THR A 3 -13.69 -17.82 7.40
C THR A 3 -12.19 -17.50 7.45
N ALA A 4 -11.36 -18.45 7.90
CA ALA A 4 -9.90 -18.30 7.93
C ALA A 4 -9.32 -17.77 6.60
N ASN A 5 -10.01 -18.05 5.50
CA ASN A 5 -9.73 -17.58 4.14
C ASN A 5 -9.64 -16.05 4.04
N GLY A 6 -10.49 -15.29 4.74
CA GLY A 6 -10.49 -13.82 4.66
C GLY A 6 -9.24 -13.19 5.30
N ILE A 7 -8.79 -13.74 6.42
CA ILE A 7 -7.56 -13.32 7.11
C ILE A 7 -6.36 -13.61 6.22
N PHE A 8 -6.30 -14.83 5.67
CA PHE A 8 -5.20 -15.25 4.81
C PHE A 8 -5.12 -14.44 3.51
N ALA A 9 -6.28 -14.16 2.89
CA ALA A 9 -6.36 -13.33 1.69
C ALA A 9 -5.80 -11.93 1.94
N ARG A 10 -6.18 -11.31 3.06
CA ARG A 10 -5.66 -9.99 3.43
C ARG A 10 -4.16 -9.98 3.63
N PHE A 11 -3.64 -10.91 4.44
CA PHE A 11 -2.20 -11.02 4.70
C PHE A 11 -1.40 -11.20 3.40
N THR A 12 -1.91 -12.04 2.49
CA THR A 12 -1.30 -12.29 1.18
C THR A 12 -1.30 -11.02 0.32
N ALA A 13 -2.43 -10.30 0.25
CA ALA A 13 -2.54 -9.07 -0.50
C ALA A 13 -1.58 -7.97 0.01
N MET A 14 -1.49 -7.80 1.33
CA MET A 14 -0.55 -6.87 1.96
C MET A 14 0.90 -7.25 1.66
N SER A 15 1.24 -8.54 1.77
CA SER A 15 2.59 -9.05 1.49
C SER A 15 3.00 -8.86 0.04
N ALA A 16 2.08 -9.12 -0.91
CA ALA A 16 2.31 -8.90 -2.34
C ALA A 16 2.54 -7.41 -2.65
N HIS A 17 1.68 -6.54 -2.10
CA HIS A 17 1.82 -5.09 -2.28
C HIS A 17 3.16 -4.58 -1.71
N LEU A 18 3.54 -5.01 -0.51
CA LEU A 18 4.82 -4.64 0.11
C LEU A 18 6.01 -5.10 -0.72
N SER A 19 5.98 -6.34 -1.21
CA SER A 19 7.06 -6.92 -2.00
C SER A 19 7.31 -6.12 -3.29
N ILE A 20 6.24 -5.74 -4.00
CA ILE A 20 6.37 -4.95 -5.23
C ILE A 20 6.83 -3.52 -4.93
N LEU A 21 6.36 -2.89 -3.84
CA LEU A 21 6.85 -1.58 -3.40
C LEU A 21 8.37 -1.60 -3.14
N ILE A 22 8.86 -2.63 -2.45
CA ILE A 22 10.31 -2.79 -2.18
C ILE A 22 11.08 -2.97 -3.49
N MET A 23 10.55 -3.75 -4.44
CA MET A 23 11.18 -3.95 -5.74
C MET A 23 11.28 -2.63 -6.51
N ILE A 24 10.19 -1.87 -6.60
CA ILE A 24 10.19 -0.55 -7.25
C ILE A 24 11.13 0.42 -6.53
N PHE A 25 11.16 0.40 -5.18
CA PHE A 25 12.04 1.27 -4.40
C PHE A 25 13.52 1.01 -4.67
N LYS A 26 13.91 -0.23 -4.97
CA LYS A 26 15.30 -0.55 -5.34
C LYS A 26 15.69 -0.03 -6.72
N GLU A 27 14.74 -0.01 -7.66
CA GLU A 27 14.96 0.37 -9.05
C GLU A 27 14.33 1.73 -9.39
N PHE A 28 14.11 2.59 -8.39
CA PHE A 28 13.25 3.77 -8.54
C PHE A 28 13.75 4.77 -9.60
N ASP A 29 15.07 4.85 -9.80
CA ASP A 29 15.69 5.75 -10.79
C ASP A 29 15.20 5.43 -12.21
N GLN A 30 14.97 4.15 -12.54
CA GLN A 30 14.47 3.74 -13.86
C GLN A 30 13.11 4.38 -14.18
N TYR A 31 12.24 4.52 -13.19
CA TYR A 31 10.89 5.07 -13.35
C TYR A 31 10.87 6.61 -13.47
N VAL A 32 11.90 7.27 -12.94
CA VAL A 32 12.08 8.72 -13.08
C VAL A 32 12.55 9.06 -14.50
N ASP A 33 13.37 8.20 -15.11
CA ASP A 33 13.84 8.40 -16.48
C ASP A 33 12.72 8.31 -17.53
N TYR A 34 11.63 7.59 -17.25
CA TYR A 34 10.45 7.54 -18.11
C TYR A 34 9.56 8.79 -18.05
N CYS A 35 9.84 9.74 -17.16
CA CYS A 35 9.11 10.99 -17.09
C CYS A 35 9.76 12.06 -17.97
N ASP A 36 9.05 12.51 -18.99
CA ASP A 36 9.46 13.68 -19.79
C ASP A 36 9.24 14.97 -18.97
N SER A 37 10.28 15.41 -18.27
CA SER A 37 10.21 16.59 -17.41
C SER A 37 11.53 17.34 -17.35
N SER A 38 11.45 18.67 -17.33
CA SER A 38 12.60 19.56 -17.16
C SER A 38 13.17 19.54 -15.73
N ASN A 39 12.36 19.14 -14.73
CA ASN A 39 12.76 19.12 -13.32
C ASN A 39 12.84 17.71 -12.73
N ARG A 40 13.76 16.91 -13.28
CA ARG A 40 14.00 15.51 -12.88
C ARG A 40 14.30 15.36 -11.39
N SER A 41 15.04 16.31 -10.79
CA SER A 41 15.42 16.26 -9.38
C SER A 41 14.22 16.32 -8.42
N ALA A 42 13.24 17.16 -8.74
CA ALA A 42 12.02 17.29 -7.94
C ALA A 42 11.16 16.02 -8.04
N ILE A 43 10.96 15.49 -9.25
CA ILE A 43 10.21 14.24 -9.45
C ILE A 43 10.86 13.07 -8.72
N ARG A 44 12.20 12.96 -8.80
CA ARG A 44 12.96 11.93 -8.08
C ARG A 44 12.68 11.99 -6.58
N ASN A 45 12.82 13.17 -5.98
CA ASN A 45 12.62 13.35 -4.55
C ASN A 45 11.16 13.05 -4.14
N GLN A 46 10.18 13.52 -4.91
CA GLN A 46 8.76 13.24 -4.67
C GLN A 46 8.46 11.74 -4.72
N PHE A 47 9.03 11.03 -5.70
CA PHE A 47 8.79 9.59 -5.85
C PHE A 47 9.41 8.77 -4.71
N ILE A 48 10.65 9.10 -4.31
CA ILE A 48 11.30 8.46 -3.15
C ILE A 48 10.47 8.68 -1.88
N VAL A 49 9.97 9.90 -1.65
CA VAL A 49 9.14 10.23 -0.50
C VAL A 49 7.84 9.42 -0.52
N ALA A 50 7.16 9.36 -1.65
CA ALA A 50 5.92 8.61 -1.79
C ALA A 50 6.13 7.10 -1.55
N LEU A 51 7.17 6.50 -2.14
CA LEU A 51 7.48 5.08 -1.93
C LEU A 51 7.87 4.78 -0.47
N SER A 52 8.69 5.63 0.14
CA SER A 52 9.10 5.48 1.55
C SER A 52 7.89 5.52 2.47
N LEU A 53 6.96 6.45 2.21
CA LEU A 53 5.74 6.57 2.98
C LEU A 53 4.81 5.37 2.75
N SER A 54 4.62 4.91 1.51
CA SER A 54 3.88 3.68 1.22
C SER A 54 4.38 2.48 2.02
N ILE A 55 5.70 2.26 2.03
CA ILE A 55 6.32 1.14 2.74
C ILE A 55 6.10 1.29 4.25
N ALA A 56 6.35 2.47 4.82
CA ALA A 56 6.19 2.71 6.25
C ALA A 56 4.73 2.50 6.71
N LEU A 57 3.77 3.05 5.97
CA LEU A 57 2.34 2.89 6.28
C LEU A 57 1.91 1.42 6.19
N LEU A 58 2.36 0.69 5.17
CA LEU A 58 1.99 -0.71 4.99
C LEU A 58 2.63 -1.64 6.03
N VAL A 59 3.87 -1.37 6.45
CA VAL A 59 4.52 -2.09 7.56
C VAL A 59 3.79 -1.82 8.87
N PHE A 60 3.39 -0.57 9.13
CA PHE A 60 2.61 -0.24 10.31
C PHE A 60 1.24 -0.92 10.31
N GLU A 61 0.56 -0.94 9.17
CA GLU A 61 -0.70 -1.66 9.00
C GLU A 61 -0.52 -3.16 9.26
N LEU A 62 0.58 -3.74 8.79
CA LEU A 62 0.90 -5.15 9.03
C LEU A 62 1.09 -5.44 10.53
N ILE A 63 1.73 -4.53 11.27
CA ILE A 63 1.88 -4.66 12.73
C ILE A 63 0.51 -4.63 13.40
N ILE A 64 -0.35 -3.65 13.08
CA ILE A 64 -1.72 -3.57 13.63
C ILE A 64 -2.51 -4.84 13.32
N PHE A 65 -2.43 -5.32 12.08
CA PHE A 65 -3.08 -6.55 11.65
C PHE A 65 -2.62 -7.77 12.45
N LEU A 66 -1.31 -7.92 12.67
CA LEU A 66 -0.74 -9.02 13.46
C LEU A 66 -1.10 -8.93 14.95
N LEU A 67 -1.31 -7.72 15.49
CA LEU A 67 -1.82 -7.52 16.85
C LEU A 67 -3.30 -7.89 17.00
N GLY A 68 -4.01 -8.09 15.89
CA GLY A 68 -5.33 -8.70 15.88
C GLY A 68 -6.52 -7.74 16.03
N THR A 69 -6.30 -6.43 16.09
CA THR A 69 -7.35 -5.43 16.37
C THR A 69 -8.42 -5.34 15.28
N SER A 70 -8.10 -5.72 14.04
CA SER A 70 -9.01 -5.69 12.89
C SER A 70 -9.44 -7.06 12.36
N LEU A 71 -8.93 -8.17 12.93
CA LEU A 71 -9.17 -9.52 12.43
C LEU A 71 -10.65 -9.93 12.42
N LEU A 72 -11.46 -9.36 13.32
CA LEU A 72 -12.87 -9.73 13.51
C LEU A 72 -13.85 -8.82 12.74
N ARG A 73 -13.37 -7.81 12.01
CA ARG A 73 -14.23 -6.85 11.32
C ARG A 73 -14.29 -7.12 9.82
N ASN A 74 -15.27 -7.92 9.42
CA ASN A 74 -15.47 -8.37 8.03
C ASN A 74 -15.43 -7.25 6.98
N LYS A 75 -16.08 -6.11 7.25
CA LYS A 75 -16.11 -4.99 6.31
C LYS A 75 -14.73 -4.36 6.10
N VAL A 76 -13.97 -4.22 7.19
CA VAL A 76 -12.61 -3.68 7.17
C VAL A 76 -11.69 -4.64 6.43
N THR A 77 -11.71 -5.93 6.81
CA THR A 77 -10.91 -6.97 6.15
C THR A 77 -11.16 -7.04 4.65
N PHE A 78 -12.43 -6.99 4.21
CA PHE A 78 -12.77 -7.00 2.79
C PHE A 78 -12.26 -5.75 2.06
N ALA A 79 -12.52 -4.56 2.61
CA ALA A 79 -12.13 -3.30 1.98
C ALA A 79 -10.60 -3.18 1.84
N THR A 80 -9.84 -3.44 2.91
CA THR A 80 -8.37 -3.36 2.87
C THR A 80 -7.76 -4.40 1.94
N THR A 81 -8.31 -5.62 1.92
CA THR A 81 -7.90 -6.66 0.96
C THR A 81 -8.07 -6.19 -0.49
N LEU A 82 -9.21 -5.56 -0.83
CA LEU A 82 -9.43 -5.00 -2.17
C LEU A 82 -8.40 -3.93 -2.51
N PHE A 83 -8.18 -2.96 -1.62
CA PHE A 83 -7.22 -1.89 -1.88
C PHE A 83 -5.78 -2.40 -2.05
N HIS A 84 -5.31 -3.33 -1.22
CA HIS A 84 -3.96 -3.89 -1.39
C HIS A 84 -3.85 -4.77 -2.62
N SER A 85 -4.90 -5.53 -2.97
CA SER A 85 -4.90 -6.33 -4.20
C SER A 85 -4.85 -5.42 -5.44
N ALA A 86 -5.64 -4.35 -5.44
CA ALA A 86 -5.62 -3.34 -6.50
C ALA A 86 -4.25 -2.65 -6.60
N GLY A 87 -3.64 -2.29 -5.47
CA GLY A 87 -2.29 -1.74 -5.42
C GLY A 87 -1.24 -2.69 -5.98
N ALA A 88 -1.26 -3.96 -5.56
CA ALA A 88 -0.35 -4.98 -6.09
C ALA A 88 -0.51 -5.18 -7.60
N ILE A 89 -1.74 -5.21 -8.12
CA ILE A 89 -2.00 -5.31 -9.55
C ILE A 89 -1.48 -4.06 -10.29
N ALA A 90 -1.87 -2.86 -9.85
CA ALA A 90 -1.47 -1.60 -10.47
C ALA A 90 0.05 -1.41 -10.50
N LEU A 91 0.74 -1.72 -9.39
CA LEU A 91 2.20 -1.67 -9.33
C LEU A 91 2.85 -2.75 -10.19
N SER A 92 2.24 -3.95 -10.30
CA SER A 92 2.72 -4.96 -11.26
C SER A 92 2.66 -4.44 -12.70
N PHE A 93 1.57 -3.77 -13.08
CA PHE A 93 1.47 -3.11 -14.39
C PHE A 93 2.55 -2.03 -14.55
N MET A 94 2.76 -1.17 -13.55
CA MET A 94 3.82 -0.17 -13.57
C MET A 94 5.21 -0.79 -13.79
N VAL A 95 5.48 -1.95 -13.18
CA VAL A 95 6.74 -2.70 -13.39
C VAL A 95 6.86 -3.21 -14.82
N PHE A 96 5.82 -3.87 -15.35
CA PHE A 96 5.89 -4.47 -16.69
C PHE A 96 5.84 -3.46 -17.83
N THR A 97 5.12 -2.35 -17.64
CA THR A 97 4.87 -1.37 -18.71
C THR A 97 5.60 -0.05 -18.49
N ARG A 98 6.44 0.04 -17.45
CA ARG A 98 7.40 1.14 -17.22
C ARG A 98 6.72 2.51 -17.20
N TRP A 99 5.75 2.69 -16.31
CA TRP A 99 5.06 3.97 -16.16
C TRP A 99 5.98 5.05 -15.59
N CYS A 100 5.73 6.31 -15.98
CA CYS A 100 6.34 7.46 -15.33
C CYS A 100 6.00 7.48 -13.82
N SER A 101 6.98 7.80 -12.99
CA SER A 101 6.88 7.84 -11.53
C SER A 101 5.76 8.72 -10.99
N VAL A 102 5.30 9.74 -11.73
CA VAL A 102 4.16 10.59 -11.32
C VAL A 102 2.86 9.78 -11.20
N SER A 103 2.70 8.71 -11.99
CA SER A 103 1.55 7.81 -11.93
C SER A 103 1.45 7.03 -10.62
N PHE A 104 2.48 7.07 -9.78
CA PHE A 104 2.47 6.42 -8.47
C PHE A 104 1.58 7.16 -7.45
N TRP A 105 1.42 8.49 -7.55
CA TRP A 105 0.68 9.27 -6.56
C TRP A 105 -0.78 8.82 -6.36
N PRO A 106 -1.58 8.56 -7.42
CA PRO A 106 -2.91 7.98 -7.26
C PRO A 106 -2.90 6.60 -6.59
N ILE A 107 -1.90 5.76 -6.91
CA ILE A 107 -1.76 4.42 -6.34
C ILE A 107 -1.47 4.53 -4.84
N PHE A 108 -0.54 5.41 -4.44
CA PHE A 108 -0.25 5.71 -3.04
C PHE A 108 -1.51 6.16 -2.29
N ALA A 109 -2.23 7.16 -2.82
CA ALA A 109 -3.40 7.71 -2.15
C ALA A 109 -4.49 6.66 -1.92
N ILE A 110 -4.81 5.87 -2.94
CA ILE A 110 -5.93 4.91 -2.89
C ILE A 110 -5.53 3.60 -2.20
N CYS A 111 -4.33 3.10 -2.46
CA CYS A 111 -3.94 1.74 -2.08
C CYS A 111 -2.99 1.67 -0.89
N SER A 112 -2.42 2.80 -0.44
CA SER A 112 -1.59 2.88 0.77
C SER A 112 -2.21 3.77 1.85
N PHE A 113 -2.62 4.99 1.50
CA PHE A 113 -3.11 5.95 2.49
C PHE A 113 -4.51 5.61 3.01
N ILE A 114 -5.48 5.32 2.12
CA ILE A 114 -6.85 4.96 2.53
C ILE A 114 -6.88 3.68 3.40
N PRO A 115 -6.22 2.56 3.06
CA PRO A 115 -6.24 1.35 3.88
C PRO A 115 -5.64 1.58 5.26
N PHE A 116 -4.51 2.28 5.32
CA PHE A 116 -3.89 2.68 6.58
C PHE A 116 -4.85 3.51 7.44
N PHE A 117 -5.52 4.51 6.86
CA PHE A 117 -6.47 5.34 7.59
C PHE A 117 -7.65 4.53 8.15
N ILE A 118 -8.19 3.60 7.36
CA ILE A 118 -9.24 2.67 7.80
C ILE A 118 -8.76 1.85 9.02
N GLU A 119 -7.53 1.34 8.98
CA GLU A 119 -6.96 0.57 10.10
C GLU A 119 -6.72 1.41 11.35
N VAL A 120 -6.19 2.63 11.22
CA VAL A 120 -5.98 3.51 12.36
C VAL A 120 -7.30 3.87 13.05
N VAL A 121 -8.32 4.26 12.26
CA VAL A 121 -9.66 4.53 12.79
C VAL A 121 -10.23 3.30 13.50
N ASN A 122 -10.01 2.12 12.92
CA ASN A 122 -10.46 0.88 13.52
C ASN A 122 -9.73 0.56 14.85
N ALA A 123 -8.41 0.71 14.89
CA ALA A 123 -7.59 0.44 16.06
C ALA A 123 -7.93 1.40 17.21
N ILE A 124 -8.13 2.68 16.92
CA ILE A 124 -8.55 3.67 17.91
C ILE A 124 -9.97 3.36 18.40
N GLY A 125 -10.91 3.09 17.49
CA GLY A 125 -12.29 2.76 17.85
C GLY A 125 -12.41 1.52 18.72
N HIS A 126 -11.52 0.53 18.54
CA HIS A 126 -11.45 -0.64 19.40
C HIS A 126 -10.99 -0.30 20.84
N ASN A 127 -10.04 0.61 21.02
CA ASN A 127 -9.54 1.00 22.34
C ASN A 127 -10.53 1.83 23.17
N ILE A 128 -11.51 2.49 22.55
CA ILE A 128 -12.52 3.30 23.25
C ILE A 128 -13.67 2.45 23.79
N THR A 129 -13.94 1.28 23.18
CA THR A 129 -15.06 0.41 23.55
C THR A 129 -14.72 -0.70 24.56
N ASN A 130 -13.45 -0.82 24.95
CA ASN A 130 -12.96 -1.76 25.97
C ASN A 130 -12.70 -1.02 27.28
#